data_AF-A0A1Y1QE66-F1
#
_entry.id   AF-A0A1Y1QE66-F1
#
_cell.length_a   1.000
_cell.length_b   1.000
_cell.length_c   1.000
_cell.angle_alpha   90.00
_cell.angle_beta   90.00
_cell.angle_gamma   90.00
#
_symmetry.space_group_name_H-M   'P 1'
#
loop_
_entity.id
_entity.type
_entity.pdbx_description
1 polymer ?
#
loop_
_entity_poly.entity_id
_entity_poly.type
_entity_poly.pdbx_seq_one_letter_code
_entity_poly.pdbx_strand_id
1 'polypeptide(L)'
;PKRDQHAAHEVNTRGNLICERKGAACDFIVPDENMLEVAQWMVQNTPFDRLYFYGNDKPLHVSYGDAHNRAIVLMLPGKSGRLVPKVVTAERFAAMTAEV
;
A
#
# COMPACT_ATOMS: atom_id res chain seq x y z
N PRO A 1 4.41 -14.31 1.38
CA PRO A 1 4.01 -14.20 -0.04
C PRO A 1 5.14 -13.52 -0.82
N LYS A 2 5.58 -14.05 -1.98
CA LYS A 2 6.79 -13.56 -2.67
C LYS A 2 6.74 -12.09 -3.14
N ARG A 3 5.54 -11.50 -3.21
CA ARG A 3 5.32 -10.28 -4.00
C ARG A 3 5.36 -8.99 -3.18
N ASP A 4 4.77 -8.93 -2.00
CA ASP A 4 4.80 -7.73 -1.13
C ASP A 4 5.26 -8.06 0.28
N GLN A 5 6.49 -8.55 0.34
CA GLN A 5 7.27 -8.59 1.58
C GLN A 5 8.51 -7.76 1.35
N HIS A 6 8.35 -6.44 1.23
CA HIS A 6 9.49 -5.52 1.27
C HIS A 6 10.17 -5.71 2.63
N ALA A 7 11.15 -6.61 2.65
CA ALA A 7 11.84 -7.11 3.84
C ALA A 7 13.20 -6.42 3.99
N ALA A 8 13.23 -5.11 3.77
CA ALA A 8 14.43 -4.30 3.65
C ALA A 8 15.46 -4.96 2.72
N HIS A 9 16.63 -5.28 3.27
CA HIS A 9 17.69 -6.03 2.59
C HIS A 9 17.95 -7.36 3.32
N GLU A 10 16.96 -7.90 4.02
CA GLU A 10 17.09 -9.16 4.74
C GLU A 10 17.39 -10.31 3.77
N VAL A 11 18.25 -11.21 4.22
CA VAL A 11 18.68 -12.39 3.48
C VAL A 11 18.27 -13.66 4.22
N ASN A 12 17.97 -14.71 3.47
CA ASN A 12 17.79 -16.04 4.05
C ASN A 12 19.13 -16.67 4.48
N THR A 13 19.08 -17.84 5.10
CA THR A 13 20.28 -18.58 5.57
C THR A 13 21.28 -18.95 4.47
N ARG A 14 20.89 -18.84 3.19
CA ARG A 14 21.75 -19.07 2.02
C ARG A 14 22.27 -17.76 1.40
N GLY A 15 22.09 -16.62 2.06
CA GLY A 15 22.54 -15.31 1.60
C GLY A 15 21.72 -14.70 0.46
N ASN A 16 20.56 -15.27 0.09
CA ASN A 16 19.71 -14.68 -0.95
C ASN A 16 18.74 -13.68 -0.32
N LEU A 17 18.47 -12.56 -1.00
CA LEU A 17 17.44 -11.62 -0.58
C LEU A 17 16.10 -12.33 -0.38
N ILE A 18 15.44 -12.03 0.74
CA ILE A 18 14.09 -12.53 1.03
C ILE A 18 13.08 -11.95 0.02
N CYS A 19 13.30 -10.71 -0.41
CA CYS A 19 12.56 -10.07 -1.49
C CYS A 19 13.49 -9.30 -2.41
N GLU A 20 13.45 -9.62 -3.70
CA GLU A 20 14.28 -8.96 -4.72
C GLU A 20 13.94 -7.48 -4.90
N ARG A 21 12.73 -7.06 -4.50
CA ARG A 21 12.30 -5.65 -4.54
C ARG A 21 13.06 -4.78 -3.55
N LYS A 22 13.75 -5.39 -2.57
CA LYS A 22 14.36 -4.71 -1.42
C LYS A 22 13.32 -3.82 -0.72
N GLY A 23 13.76 -2.75 -0.06
CA GLY A 23 12.87 -1.75 0.55
C GLY A 23 12.10 -2.28 1.75
N ALA A 24 11.50 -1.39 2.54
CA ALA A 24 10.71 -1.75 3.71
C ALA A 24 9.23 -1.48 3.46
N ALA A 25 8.36 -2.19 4.18
CA ALA A 25 6.94 -1.87 4.26
C ALA A 25 6.48 -1.81 5.71
N CYS A 26 5.44 -1.03 5.95
CA CYS A 26 4.74 -1.00 7.23
C CYS A 26 3.23 -0.95 7.01
N ASP A 27 2.53 -1.48 8.00
CA ASP A 27 1.09 -1.31 8.16
C ASP A 27 0.86 -0.32 9.30
N PHE A 28 0.05 0.70 9.08
CA PHE A 28 -0.27 1.68 10.13
C PHE A 28 -1.68 2.24 9.99
N ILE A 29 -2.19 2.76 11.10
CA ILE A 29 -3.48 3.46 11.19
C ILE A 29 -3.27 4.75 11.98
N VAL A 30 -3.98 5.81 11.63
CA VAL A 30 -4.05 7.05 12.40
C VAL A 30 -5.45 7.09 13.02
N PRO A 31 -5.59 6.78 14.32
CA PRO A 31 -6.90 6.47 14.92
C PRO A 31 -7.99 7.53 14.79
N ASP A 32 -7.58 8.81 14.77
CA ASP A 32 -8.50 9.95 14.77
C ASP A 32 -8.66 10.61 13.38
N GLU A 33 -8.19 9.95 12.32
CA GLU A 33 -8.22 10.47 10.96
C GLU A 33 -8.91 9.50 10.00
N ASN A 34 -9.49 10.05 8.92
CA ASN A 34 -10.00 9.23 7.83
C ASN A 34 -8.83 8.68 7.01
N MET A 35 -8.67 7.36 6.94
CA MET A 35 -7.53 6.77 6.26
C MET A 35 -7.53 6.98 4.74
N LEU A 36 -8.67 7.36 4.12
CA LEU A 36 -8.69 7.79 2.72
C LEU A 36 -7.95 9.12 2.56
N GLU A 37 -8.18 10.09 3.46
CA GLU A 37 -7.54 11.40 3.44
C GLU A 37 -6.04 11.26 3.72
N VAL A 38 -5.67 10.45 4.71
CA VAL A 38 -4.27 10.11 5.00
C VAL A 38 -3.60 9.50 3.76
N ALA A 39 -4.26 8.52 3.12
CA ALA A 39 -3.72 7.90 1.91
C ALA A 39 -3.59 8.88 0.75
N GLN A 40 -4.57 9.76 0.52
CA GLN A 40 -4.52 10.78 -0.52
C GLN A 40 -3.40 11.78 -0.27
N TRP A 41 -3.22 12.21 0.98
CA TRP A 41 -2.12 13.08 1.38
C TRP A 41 -0.77 12.39 1.14
N MET A 42 -0.61 11.12 1.51
CA MET A 42 0.62 10.37 1.24
C MET A 42 0.90 10.25 -0.26
N VAL A 43 -0.13 9.95 -1.07
CA VAL A 43 0.01 9.88 -2.53
C VAL A 43 0.54 11.20 -3.08
N GLN A 44 0.15 12.35 -2.54
CA GLN A 44 0.59 13.65 -3.03
C GLN A 44 1.96 14.06 -2.48
N ASN A 45 2.28 13.70 -1.24
CA ASN A 45 3.37 14.35 -0.49
C ASN A 45 4.56 13.42 -0.17
N THR A 46 4.44 12.12 -0.39
CA THR A 46 5.49 11.16 -0.01
C THR A 46 5.94 10.28 -1.18
N PRO A 47 7.21 9.85 -1.21
CA PRO A 47 7.64 8.80 -2.11
C PRO A 47 7.23 7.43 -1.56
N PHE A 48 6.82 6.52 -2.44
CA PHE A 48 6.45 5.14 -2.10
C PHE A 48 6.55 4.26 -3.34
N ASP A 49 6.70 2.96 -3.12
CA ASP A 49 6.65 1.95 -4.17
C ASP A 49 5.21 1.47 -4.37
N ARG A 50 4.52 1.13 -3.28
CA ARG A 50 3.13 0.67 -3.30
C ARG A 50 2.37 1.19 -2.09
N LEU A 51 1.11 1.55 -2.31
CA LEU A 51 0.14 1.88 -1.27
C LEU A 51 -1.09 1.00 -1.48
N TYR A 52 -1.46 0.22 -0.47
CA TYR A 52 -2.68 -0.56 -0.45
C TYR A 52 -3.69 0.06 0.52
N PHE A 53 -4.86 0.37 0.00
CA PHE A 53 -5.97 0.98 0.71
C PHE A 53 -7.07 -0.05 0.96
N TYR A 54 -7.45 -0.25 2.22
CA TYR A 54 -8.41 -1.28 2.66
C TYR A 54 -9.77 -0.73 3.11
N GLY A 55 -9.90 0.59 3.23
CA GLY A 55 -11.10 1.27 3.72
C GLY A 55 -10.75 2.41 4.68
N ASN A 56 -11.72 3.27 4.94
CA ASN A 56 -11.53 4.52 5.70
C ASN A 56 -11.10 4.27 7.16
N ASP A 57 -11.52 3.15 7.76
CA ASP A 57 -11.22 2.78 9.15
C ASP A 57 -10.27 1.58 9.26
N LYS A 58 -9.48 1.32 8.20
CA LYS A 58 -8.56 0.19 8.12
C LYS A 58 -7.12 0.66 7.97
N PRO A 59 -6.14 -0.08 8.51
CA PRO A 59 -4.74 0.24 8.32
C PRO A 59 -4.37 0.35 6.83
N LEU A 60 -3.46 1.26 6.52
CA LEU A 60 -2.79 1.34 5.23
C LEU A 60 -1.58 0.42 5.25
N HIS A 61 -1.31 -0.24 4.13
CA HIS A 61 0.00 -0.85 3.87
C HIS A 61 0.75 0.03 2.88
N VAL A 62 1.95 0.47 3.26
CA VAL A 62 2.83 1.27 2.40
C VAL A 62 4.20 0.63 2.33
N SER A 63 4.80 0.65 1.15
CA SER A 63 6.18 0.22 0.95
C SER A 63 7.03 1.32 0.32
N TYR A 64 8.32 1.33 0.64
CA TYR A 64 9.33 2.22 0.08
C TYR A 64 10.59 1.43 -0.27
N GLY A 65 11.05 1.61 -1.50
CA GLY A 65 12.24 0.98 -2.05
C GLY A 65 12.73 1.72 -3.29
N ASP A 66 13.71 1.13 -3.98
CA ASP A 66 14.38 1.77 -5.11
C ASP A 66 13.53 1.80 -6.39
N ALA A 67 12.40 1.08 -6.39
CA ALA A 67 11.59 0.91 -7.60
C ALA A 67 10.71 2.14 -7.90
N HIS A 68 10.32 2.90 -6.88
CA HIS A 68 9.53 4.13 -6.96
C HIS A 68 8.28 4.01 -7.86
N ASN A 69 7.65 2.83 -7.86
CA ASN A 69 6.56 2.51 -8.78
C ASN A 69 5.28 3.31 -8.52
N ARG A 70 5.14 3.88 -7.32
CA ARG A 70 3.98 4.67 -6.85
C ARG A 70 2.63 4.00 -7.17
N ALA A 71 2.57 2.68 -7.07
CA ALA A 71 1.37 1.93 -7.43
C ALA A 71 0.33 2.05 -6.31
N ILE A 72 -0.86 2.57 -6.65
CA ILE A 72 -1.98 2.71 -5.71
C ILE A 72 -2.93 1.55 -5.94
N VAL A 73 -3.23 0.79 -4.88
CA VAL A 73 -4.02 -0.43 -4.94
C VAL A 73 -5.21 -0.35 -3.98
N LEU A 74 -6.40 -0.37 -4.54
CA LEU A 74 -7.64 -0.51 -3.78
C LEU A 74 -7.89 -1.99 -3.48
N MET A 75 -8.14 -2.33 -2.22
CA MET A 75 -8.54 -3.68 -1.81
C MET A 75 -10.06 -3.71 -1.66
N LEU A 76 -10.75 -4.13 -2.72
CA LEU A 76 -12.21 -4.04 -2.83
C LEU A 76 -12.87 -5.41 -2.63
N PRO A 77 -14.04 -5.50 -1.99
CA PRO A 77 -14.77 -6.76 -1.87
C PRO A 77 -15.18 -7.29 -3.25
N GLY A 78 -14.79 -8.53 -3.56
CA GLY A 78 -15.27 -9.26 -4.72
C GLY A 78 -16.64 -9.92 -4.47
N LYS A 79 -17.18 -10.61 -5.48
CA LYS A 79 -18.49 -11.29 -5.40
C LYS A 79 -18.61 -12.29 -4.25
N SER A 80 -17.49 -12.86 -3.80
CA SER A 80 -17.43 -13.81 -2.67
C SER A 80 -17.16 -13.16 -1.32
N GLY A 81 -17.10 -11.83 -1.24
CA GLY A 81 -16.68 -11.08 -0.05
C GLY A 81 -15.16 -11.03 0.17
N ARG A 82 -14.37 -11.82 -0.58
CA ARG A 82 -12.90 -11.74 -0.52
C ARG A 82 -12.41 -10.45 -1.18
N LEU A 83 -11.44 -9.79 -0.55
CA LEU A 83 -10.81 -8.59 -1.12
C LEU A 83 -9.99 -8.93 -2.37
N VAL A 84 -10.16 -8.11 -3.41
CA VAL A 84 -9.49 -8.20 -4.71
C VAL A 84 -8.72 -6.90 -4.93
N PRO A 85 -7.43 -6.97 -5.30
CA PRO A 85 -6.62 -5.78 -5.56
C PRO A 85 -7.01 -5.16 -6.90
N LYS A 86 -7.21 -3.84 -6.91
CA LYS A 86 -7.43 -3.04 -8.12
C LYS A 86 -6.46 -1.86 -8.14
N VAL A 87 -5.56 -1.85 -9.13
CA VAL A 87 -4.66 -0.71 -9.33
C VAL A 87 -5.43 0.46 -9.91
N VAL A 88 -5.20 1.67 -9.40
CA VAL A 88 -5.82 2.91 -9.86
C VAL A 88 -4.77 3.99 -10.09
N THR A 89 -5.12 5.00 -10.89
CA THR A 89 -4.27 6.19 -11.08
C THR A 89 -4.39 7.14 -9.90
N ALA A 90 -3.43 8.04 -9.74
CA ALA A 90 -3.45 9.04 -8.69
C ALA A 90 -4.64 9.99 -8.83
N GLU A 91 -5.01 10.37 -10.05
CA GLU A 91 -6.16 11.26 -10.33
C GLU A 91 -7.47 10.59 -9.90
N ARG A 92 -7.64 9.32 -10.25
CA ARG A 92 -8.83 8.55 -9.83
C ARG A 92 -8.90 8.42 -8.32
N PHE A 93 -7.77 8.16 -7.67
CA PHE A 93 -7.72 7.99 -6.22
C PHE A 93 -8.00 9.31 -5.47
N ALA A 94 -7.48 10.43 -5.98
CA ALA A 94 -7.72 11.76 -5.43
C ALA A 94 -9.18 12.21 -5.57
N ALA A 95 -9.90 11.75 -6.59
CA ALA A 95 -11.32 12.05 -6.79
C ALA A 95 -12.27 11.19 -5.92
N MET A 96 -11.75 10.21 -5.16
CA MET A 96 -12.58 9.42 -4.25
C MET A 96 -13.00 10.27 -3.06
N THR A 97 -14.27 10.18 -2.67
CA THR A 97 -14.79 10.79 -1.46
C THR A 97 -14.98 9.72 -0.40
N ALA A 98 -14.78 10.08 0.87
CA ALA A 98 -15.29 9.26 1.95
C ALA A 98 -16.82 9.28 1.86
N GLU A 99 -17.45 8.13 1.63
CA GLU A 99 -18.88 8.03 1.90
C GLU A 99 -19.07 8.27 3.41
N VAL A 100 -19.98 9.20 3.74
CA VAL A 100 -20.37 9.54 5.12
C VAL A 100 -21.41 8.55 5.62
#